data_AF-X0T5Z8-F1
#
_entry.id   AF-X0T5Z8-F1
#
_cell.length_a   1.000
_cell.length_b   1.000
_cell.length_c   1.000
_cell.angle_alpha   90.00
_cell.angle_beta   90.00
_cell.angle_gamma   90.00
#
_symmetry.space_group_name_H-M   'P 1'
#
loop_
_entity.id
_entity.type
_entity.pdbx_description
1 polymer ?
#
loop_
_entity_poly.entity_id
_entity_poly.type
_entity_poly.pdbx_seq_one_letter_code
_entity_poly.pdbx_strand_id
1 'polypeptide(L)'
;MVGLGESEEEVFEFLKDLREVGCEIVTIGQYLQPSKRHLPVKEYIHPDRFQGYKREALQMGFSYVASAPLVRSSFHAEEAFRE
;
A
#
# COMPACT_ATOMS: atom_id res chain seq x y z
N MET A 1 1.38 -4.04 -3.29
CA MET A 1 2.82 -3.65 -3.33
C MET A 1 2.99 -2.68 -4.48
N VAL A 2 3.81 -1.64 -4.31
CA VAL A 2 4.04 -0.59 -5.32
C VAL A 2 5.48 -0.66 -5.86
N GLY A 3 5.74 -0.04 -7.01
CA GLY A 3 7.02 -0.07 -7.72
C GLY A 3 7.11 -1.15 -8.82
N LEU A 4 5.98 -1.69 -9.26
CA LEU A 4 5.88 -2.71 -10.31
C LEU A 4 5.49 -2.14 -11.68
N GLY A 5 5.21 -0.84 -11.76
CA GLY A 5 4.94 -0.10 -12.99
C GLY A 5 3.56 0.55 -13.03
N GLU A 6 2.82 0.46 -11.93
CA GLU A 6 1.54 1.12 -11.73
C GLU A 6 1.68 2.64 -11.66
N SER A 7 0.65 3.36 -12.09
CA SER A 7 0.51 4.80 -11.85
C SER A 7 -0.12 5.08 -10.49
N GLU A 8 -0.03 6.34 -10.04
CA GLU A 8 -0.66 6.75 -8.78
C GLU A 8 -2.19 6.67 -8.87
N GLU A 9 -2.76 7.00 -10.02
CA GLU A 9 -4.19 6.91 -10.29
C GLU A 9 -4.69 5.46 -10.19
N GLU A 10 -3.96 4.50 -10.76
CA GLU A 10 -4.28 3.06 -10.66
C GLU A 10 -4.26 2.58 -9.20
N VAL A 11 -3.32 3.09 -8.38
CA VAL A 11 -3.29 2.79 -6.94
C VAL A 11 -4.54 3.34 -6.24
N PHE A 12 -4.96 4.56 -6.56
CA PHE A 12 -6.15 5.17 -5.96
C PHE A 12 -7.45 4.52 -6.42
N GLU A 13 -7.57 4.13 -7.68
CA GLU A 13 -8.70 3.33 -8.18
C GLU A 13 -8.77 1.98 -7.46
N PHE A 14 -7.65 1.27 -7.34
CA PHE A 14 -7.60 0.01 -6.60
C PHE A 14 -8.00 0.17 -5.12
N LEU A 15 -7.62 1.27 -4.47
CA LEU A 15 -8.05 1.55 -3.10
C LEU A 15 -9.57 1.75 -3.00
N LYS A 16 -10.20 2.38 -4.00
CA LYS A 16 -11.66 2.51 -4.05
C LYS A 16 -12.32 1.15 -4.23
N ASP A 17 -11.83 0.33 -5.15
CA ASP A 17 -12.37 -1.02 -5.39
C ASP A 17 -12.33 -1.88 -4.11
N LEU A 18 -11.21 -1.80 -3.36
CA LEU A 18 -11.08 -2.46 -2.06
C LEU A 18 -12.13 -1.98 -1.05
N ARG A 19 -12.44 -0.67 -1.03
CA ARG A 19 -13.50 -0.13 -0.17
C ARG A 19 -14.89 -0.58 -0.58
N GLU A 20 -15.17 -0.68 -1.88
CA GLU A 20 -16.46 -1.14 -2.39
C GLU A 20 -16.78 -2.58 -1.96
N VAL A 21 -15.76 -3.44 -1.86
CA VAL A 21 -15.92 -4.82 -1.35
C VAL A 21 -15.84 -4.94 0.17
N GLY A 22 -15.77 -3.81 0.89
CA GLY A 22 -15.78 -3.78 2.36
C GLY A 22 -14.42 -4.08 3.01
N CYS A 23 -13.31 -3.97 2.29
CA CYS A 23 -11.98 -4.16 2.89
C CYS A 23 -11.63 -3.03 3.87
N GLU A 24 -11.45 -3.34 5.15
CA GLU A 24 -11.25 -2.33 6.19
C GLU A 24 -9.78 -1.96 6.43
N ILE A 25 -8.86 -2.90 6.19
CA ILE A 25 -7.44 -2.79 6.50
C ILE A 25 -6.62 -2.91 5.23
N VAL A 26 -5.70 -1.97 4.98
CA VAL A 26 -4.80 -2.03 3.82
C VAL A 26 -3.35 -1.76 4.21
N THR A 27 -2.43 -2.49 3.55
CA THR A 27 -0.98 -2.31 3.69
C THR A 27 -0.36 -2.00 2.33
N ILE A 28 0.48 -0.98 2.28
CA ILE A 28 1.11 -0.49 1.05
C ILE A 28 2.62 -0.43 1.27
N GLY A 29 3.35 -1.34 0.64
CA GLY A 29 4.80 -1.46 0.75
C GLY A 29 5.49 -1.55 -0.61
N GLN A 30 6.77 -1.19 -0.64
CA GLN A 30 7.62 -1.26 -1.83
C GLN A 30 7.86 -2.72 -2.22
N TYR A 31 7.69 -3.00 -3.51
CA TYR A 31 8.18 -4.21 -4.13
C TYR A 31 9.71 -4.21 -4.13
N LEU A 32 10.29 -5.23 -3.50
CA LEU A 32 11.72 -5.49 -3.54
C LEU A 32 11.93 -6.80 -4.30
N GLN A 33 12.68 -6.73 -5.40
CA GLN A 33 12.96 -7.89 -6.23
C GLN A 33 13.76 -8.94 -5.42
N PRO A 34 13.21 -10.15 -5.19
CA PRO A 34 13.91 -11.16 -4.37
C PRO A 34 15.17 -11.72 -5.03
N SER A 35 15.17 -11.82 -6.36
CA SER A 35 16.32 -12.25 -7.15
C SER A 35 16.15 -11.84 -8.61
N LYS A 36 17.23 -11.93 -9.41
CA LYS A 36 17.25 -11.58 -10.84
C LYS A 36 16.24 -12.35 -11.72
N ARG A 37 15.63 -13.42 -11.21
CA ARG A 37 14.60 -14.21 -11.93
C ARG A 37 13.20 -13.64 -11.78
N HIS A 38 12.98 -12.72 -10.83
CA HIS A 38 11.68 -12.10 -10.58
C HIS A 38 11.54 -10.82 -11.39
N LEU A 39 10.32 -10.27 -11.44
CA LEU A 39 10.06 -8.99 -12.11
C LEU A 39 11.06 -7.91 -11.64
N PRO A 40 11.61 -7.11 -12.57
CA PRO A 40 12.46 -6.00 -12.18
C PRO A 40 11.62 -4.94 -11.47
N VAL A 41 12.22 -4.27 -10.47
CA VAL A 41 11.62 -3.07 -9.88
C VAL A 41 11.53 -2.00 -10.96
N LYS A 42 10.34 -1.42 -11.16
CA LYS A 42 10.11 -0.34 -12.13
C LYS A 42 10.44 1.02 -11.52
N GLU A 43 10.05 1.22 -10.27
CA GLU A 43 10.29 2.47 -9.54
C GLU A 43 10.51 2.18 -8.05
N TYR A 44 11.44 2.91 -7.43
CA TYR A 44 11.53 3.01 -5.98
C TYR A 44 10.75 4.25 -5.54
N ILE A 45 9.58 4.01 -4.95
CA ILE A 45 8.64 5.07 -4.62
C ILE A 45 9.20 5.93 -3.47
N HIS A 46 9.15 7.26 -3.63
CA HIS A 46 9.60 8.19 -2.59
C HIS A 46 8.71 8.09 -1.33
N PRO A 47 9.26 8.21 -0.11
CA PRO A 47 8.48 8.15 1.14
C PRO A 47 7.25 9.09 1.17
N ASP A 48 7.34 10.27 0.54
CA ASP A 48 6.22 11.22 0.50
C ASP A 48 5.00 10.68 -0.25
N ARG A 49 5.22 9.86 -1.30
CA ARG A 49 4.12 9.24 -2.03
C ARG A 49 3.40 8.19 -1.19
N PHE A 50 4.13 7.45 -0.35
CA PHE A 50 3.51 6.56 0.65
C PHE A 50 2.65 7.31 1.66
N GLN A 51 3.07 8.53 2.07
CA GLN A 51 2.25 9.38 2.93
C GLN A 51 0.97 9.85 2.20
N GLY A 52 1.07 10.15 0.90
CA GLY A 52 -0.07 10.43 0.04
C GLY A 52 -1.06 9.27 0.01
N TYR A 53 -0.59 8.06 -0.29
CA TYR A 53 -1.43 6.85 -0.27
C TYR A 53 -2.12 6.63 1.07
N LYS A 54 -1.40 6.84 2.19
CA LYS A 54 -1.97 6.70 3.53
C LYS A 54 -3.12 7.68 3.75
N ARG A 55 -2.91 8.95 3.39
CA ARG A 55 -3.89 10.01 3.58
C ARG A 55 -5.15 9.74 2.77
N GLU A 56 -4.99 9.39 1.50
CA GLU A 56 -6.09 9.11 0.60
C GLU A 56 -6.90 7.89 1.06
N ALA A 57 -6.23 6.78 1.40
CA ALA A 57 -6.90 5.60 1.93
C ALA A 57 -7.69 5.91 3.23
N LEU A 58 -7.12 6.67 4.17
CA LEU A 58 -7.84 7.06 5.37
C LEU A 58 -9.08 7.92 5.05
N GLN A 59 -9.00 8.81 4.05
CA GLN A 59 -10.16 9.59 3.58
C GLN A 59 -11.25 8.73 2.92
N MET A 60 -10.87 7.62 2.28
CA MET A 60 -11.79 6.62 1.72
C MET A 60 -12.43 5.70 2.79
N GLY A 61 -12.04 5.85 4.06
CA GLY A 61 -12.67 5.15 5.19
C GLY A 61 -12.11 3.77 5.48
N PHE A 62 -10.84 3.48 5.15
CA PHE A 62 -10.12 2.35 5.75
C PHE A 62 -9.93 2.60 7.26
N SER A 63 -10.17 1.59 8.10
CA SER A 63 -10.03 1.68 9.56
C SER A 63 -8.56 1.67 9.99
N TYR A 64 -7.69 1.00 9.23
CA TYR A 64 -6.25 0.99 9.46
C TYR A 64 -5.47 0.98 8.14
N VAL A 65 -4.43 1.82 8.07
CA VAL A 65 -3.55 1.94 6.91
C VAL A 65 -2.09 1.98 7.34
N ALA A 66 -1.33 0.95 6.97
CA ALA A 66 0.12 0.97 7.03
C ALA A 66 0.69 1.23 5.63
N SER A 67 1.46 2.31 5.47
CA SER A 67 2.03 2.70 4.17
C SER A 67 3.42 3.28 4.36
N ALA A 68 4.44 2.54 3.95
CA ALA A 68 5.84 2.96 3.94
C ALA A 68 6.68 1.94 3.13
N PRO A 69 7.91 2.28 2.70
CA PRO A 69 8.71 1.40 1.84
C PRO A 69 8.88 -0.04 2.39
N LEU A 70 9.09 -0.19 3.70
CA LEU A 70 9.35 -1.49 4.32
C LEU A 70 8.11 -2.19 4.88
N VAL A 71 6.91 -1.60 4.72
CA VAL A 71 5.67 -2.23 5.17
C VAL A 71 5.48 -3.58 4.44
N ARG A 72 5.03 -4.56 5.21
CA ARG A 72 4.57 -5.87 4.74
C ARG A 72 3.21 -6.15 5.35
N SER A 73 2.53 -7.18 4.88
CA SER A 73 1.17 -7.52 5.31
C SER A 73 1.03 -7.71 6.83
N SER A 74 2.06 -8.22 7.49
CA SER A 74 2.07 -8.46 8.94
C SER A 74 2.74 -7.34 9.76
N PHE A 75 3.22 -6.27 9.13
CA PHE A 75 3.92 -5.20 9.83
C PHE A 75 2.96 -4.47 10.78
N HIS A 76 3.23 -4.60 12.08
CA HIS A 76 2.42 -3.99 13.16
C HIS A 76 0.93 -4.34 13.02
N ALA A 77 0.61 -5.56 12.59
CA ALA A 77 -0.76 -5.98 12.35
C ALA A 77 -1.62 -5.94 13.62
N GLU A 78 -1.03 -6.07 14.80
CA GLU A 78 -1.73 -5.94 16.06
C GLU A 78 -2.30 -4.53 16.29
N GLU A 79 -1.68 -3.49 15.74
CA GLU A 79 -2.19 -2.12 15.86
C GLU A 79 -3.53 -1.94 15.15
N ALA A 80 -3.80 -2.72 14.10
CA ALA A 80 -5.07 -2.70 13.39
C ALA A 80 -6.26 -3.26 14.18
N PHE A 81 -5.98 -4.01 15.26
CA PHE A 81 -6.99 -4.63 16.13
C PHE A 81 -7.04 -4.02 17.53
N ARG A 82 -6.28 -2.94 17.78
CA ARG A 82 -6.37 -2.20 19.04
C ARG A 82 -7.55 -1.23 18.96
N GLU A 83 -8.47 -1.36 19.92
CA GLU A 83 -9.60 -0.46 20.15
C GLU A 83 -9.15 0.98 20.48
#